data_AF-A0A812NJC1-F1
#
_entry.id   AF-A0A812NJC1-F1
#
_cell.length_a   1.000
_cell.length_b   1.000
_cell.length_c   1.000
_cell.angle_alpha   90.00
_cell.angle_beta   90.00
_cell.angle_gamma   90.00
#
_symmetry.space_group_name_H-M   'P 1'
#
loop_
_entity.id
_entity.type
_entity.pdbx_description
1 polymer ?
#
loop_
_entity_poly.entity_id
_entity_poly.type
_entity_poly.pdbx_seq_one_letter_code
_entity_poly.pdbx_strand_id
1 'polypeptide(L)'
;MAQALVAIDTLAHGVLSDLLSATGNNMDIMTLGDYLGEQRLPSQISFAEITAMVNRAAQQERGALKPCKVVIGWSERDSDGNKVWVMNPKEKLQPRVWTEEDRIVVIKDV
;
A
#
# COMPACT_ATOMS: atom_id res chain seq x y z
N MET A 1 -2.81 12.11 -27.02
CA MET A 1 -2.85 11.91 -25.56
C MET A 1 -4.02 10.98 -25.27
N ALA A 2 -3.78 9.78 -24.75
CA ALA A 2 -4.86 8.85 -24.39
C ALA A 2 -5.23 9.11 -22.92
N GLN A 3 -6.39 9.73 -22.70
CA GLN A 3 -7.00 9.82 -21.36
C GLN A 3 -7.86 8.58 -21.18
N ALA A 4 -7.43 7.66 -20.30
CA ALA A 4 -8.22 6.51 -19.93
C ALA A 4 -9.34 6.96 -18.97
N LEU A 5 -10.59 6.82 -19.41
CA LEU A 5 -11.77 7.03 -18.56
C LEU A 5 -12.11 5.69 -17.91
N VAL A 6 -11.91 5.58 -16.59
CA VAL A 6 -12.27 4.38 -15.82
C VAL A 6 -13.69 4.58 -15.31
N ALA A 7 -14.64 3.78 -15.79
CA ALA A 7 -15.96 3.66 -15.18
C ALA A 7 -15.81 2.81 -13.90
N ILE A 8 -16.11 3.39 -12.74
CA ILE A 8 -15.89 2.77 -11.44
C ILE A 8 -17.21 2.19 -10.94
N ASP A 9 -17.23 0.86 -10.77
CA ASP A 9 -18.30 0.14 -10.06
C ASP A 9 -18.15 0.38 -8.54
N THR A 10 -19.26 0.74 -7.89
CA THR A 10 -19.33 1.38 -6.56
C THR A 10 -18.98 0.50 -5.36
N LEU A 11 -18.42 -0.70 -5.54
CA LEU A 11 -18.21 -1.66 -4.44
C LEU A 11 -16.94 -1.44 -3.58
N ALA A 12 -16.18 -0.35 -3.79
CA ALA A 12 -14.95 -0.05 -3.06
C ALA A 12 -14.99 1.30 -2.29
N HIS A 13 -16.02 1.50 -1.46
CA HIS A 13 -16.33 2.81 -0.85
C HIS A 13 -15.21 3.44 0.02
N GLY A 14 -14.35 2.68 0.70
CA GLY A 14 -13.32 3.25 1.59
C GLY A 14 -12.13 3.86 0.84
N VAL A 15 -11.49 3.06 -0.02
CA VAL A 15 -10.33 3.49 -0.81
C VAL A 15 -10.71 4.60 -1.78
N LEU A 16 -11.89 4.53 -2.40
CA LEU A 16 -12.38 5.56 -3.31
C LEU A 16 -12.66 6.88 -2.59
N SER A 17 -13.20 6.84 -1.36
CA SER A 17 -13.42 8.05 -0.56
C SER A 17 -12.10 8.73 -0.20
N ASP A 18 -11.07 7.95 0.15
CA ASP A 18 -9.74 8.50 0.41
C ASP A 18 -9.12 9.09 -0.88
N LEU A 19 -9.29 8.43 -2.02
CA LEU A 19 -8.76 8.94 -3.30
C LEU A 19 -9.49 10.18 -3.83
N LEU A 20 -10.79 10.30 -3.59
CA LEU A 20 -11.63 11.39 -4.06
C LEU A 20 -11.71 12.56 -3.07
N SER A 21 -11.02 12.49 -1.94
CA SER A 21 -10.96 13.60 -0.99
C SER A 21 -10.32 14.81 -1.68
N ALA A 22 -10.98 15.97 -1.64
CA ALA A 22 -10.55 17.21 -2.31
C ALA A 22 -9.24 17.81 -1.77
N THR A 23 -8.71 17.24 -0.69
CA THR A 23 -7.40 17.54 -0.12
C THR A 23 -6.35 16.65 -0.74
N GLY A 24 -5.29 17.25 -1.30
CA GLY A 24 -4.25 16.58 -2.06
C GLY A 24 -3.76 15.28 -1.42
N ASN A 25 -4.27 14.17 -1.92
CA ASN A 25 -3.81 12.84 -1.57
C ASN A 25 -3.01 12.34 -2.76
N ASN A 26 -1.74 12.01 -2.54
CA ASN A 26 -0.92 11.36 -3.56
C ASN A 26 -0.93 9.85 -3.33
N MET A 27 -1.21 9.10 -4.38
CA MET A 27 -1.05 7.66 -4.39
C MET A 27 0.36 7.33 -4.88
N ASP A 28 1.07 6.51 -4.11
CA ASP A 28 2.39 6.02 -4.49
C ASP A 28 2.49 4.50 -4.37
N ILE A 29 3.39 3.93 -5.17
CA ILE A 29 3.79 2.52 -5.11
C ILE A 29 5.20 2.48 -4.53
N MET A 30 5.38 1.74 -3.44
CA MET A 30 6.60 1.80 -2.64
C MET A 30 7.08 0.43 -2.19
N THR A 31 8.35 0.31 -1.84
CA THR A 31 8.88 -0.85 -1.11
C THR A 31 8.60 -0.70 0.38
N LEU A 32 8.60 -1.80 1.14
CA LEU A 32 8.64 -1.68 2.61
C LEU A 32 9.97 -1.08 3.10
N GLY A 33 11.07 -1.31 2.38
CA GLY A 33 12.37 -0.71 2.68
C GLY A 33 12.37 0.82 2.64
N ASP A 34 11.51 1.43 1.82
CA ASP A 34 11.31 2.88 1.79
C ASP A 34 10.82 3.44 3.14
N TYR A 35 10.21 2.61 3.99
CA TYR A 35 9.67 3.00 5.30
C TYR A 35 10.50 2.44 6.46
N LEU A 36 11.03 1.23 6.32
CA LEU A 36 11.67 0.49 7.41
C LEU A 36 13.21 0.55 7.35
N GLY A 37 13.79 1.13 6.31
CA GLY A 37 15.23 1.16 6.09
C GLY A 37 15.81 -0.25 5.89
N GLU A 38 16.98 -0.50 6.45
CA GLU A 38 17.69 -1.80 6.35
C GLU A 38 17.18 -2.87 7.33
N GLN A 39 16.01 -2.69 7.95
CA GLN A 39 15.45 -3.73 8.82
C GLN A 39 15.11 -4.99 8.03
N ARG A 40 15.49 -6.15 8.57
CA ARG A 40 15.09 -7.45 8.02
C ARG A 40 13.57 -7.58 8.07
N LEU A 41 12.97 -7.69 6.89
CA LEU A 41 11.55 -7.97 6.76
C LEU A 41 11.25 -9.42 7.17
N PRO A 42 10.11 -9.69 7.83
CA PRO A 42 9.62 -11.04 8.02
C PRO A 42 9.48 -11.77 6.68
N SER A 43 9.79 -13.06 6.66
CA SER A 43 9.59 -13.90 5.47
C SER A 43 8.11 -14.11 5.13
N GLN A 44 7.24 -13.96 6.13
CA GLN A 44 5.79 -13.94 5.97
C GLN A 44 5.20 -12.74 6.69
N ILE A 45 4.29 -12.04 6.03
CA ILE A 45 3.67 -10.82 6.56
C ILE A 45 2.21 -10.74 6.12
N SER A 46 1.36 -10.26 7.02
CA SER A 46 -0.04 -9.94 6.74
C SER A 46 -0.23 -8.46 6.37
N PHE A 47 -1.37 -8.14 5.77
CA PHE A 47 -1.68 -6.76 5.39
C PHE A 47 -1.79 -5.84 6.62
N ALA A 48 -2.34 -6.37 7.72
CA ALA A 48 -2.43 -5.68 9.00
C ALA A 48 -1.05 -5.36 9.59
N GLU A 49 -0.10 -6.30 9.51
CA GLU A 49 1.27 -6.08 9.97
C GLU A 49 1.99 -5.02 9.14
N ILE A 50 1.86 -5.06 7.81
CA ILE A 50 2.39 -4.02 6.92
C ILE A 50 1.84 -2.65 7.30
N THR A 51 0.53 -2.56 7.48
CA THR A 51 -0.13 -1.30 7.85
C THR A 51 0.41 -0.80 9.20
N ALA A 52 0.56 -1.68 10.19
CA ALA A 52 1.11 -1.33 11.49
C ALA A 52 2.58 -0.88 11.42
N MET A 53 3.40 -1.56 10.60
CA MET A 53 4.81 -1.23 10.39
C MET A 53 4.97 0.15 9.74
N VAL A 54 4.26 0.39 8.64
CA VAL A 54 4.29 1.66 7.91
C VAL A 54 3.77 2.81 8.78
N ASN A 55 2.67 2.59 9.53
CA ASN A 55 2.15 3.60 10.45
C ASN A 55 3.12 3.94 11.58
N ARG A 56 3.83 2.95 12.15
CA ARG A 56 4.85 3.18 13.17
C ARG A 56 6.03 3.97 12.60
N ALA A 57 6.51 3.59 11.42
CA ALA A 57 7.60 4.30 10.74
C ALA A 57 7.23 5.77 10.48
N ALA A 58 6.03 6.03 9.97
CA ALA A 58 5.51 7.38 9.72
C ALA A 58 5.41 8.25 10.99
N GLN A 59 5.22 7.65 12.16
CA GLN A 59 5.15 8.38 13.45
C GLN A 59 6.52 8.62 14.09
N GLN A 60 7.50 7.74 13.86
CA GLN A 60 8.80 7.79 14.53
C GLN A 60 9.71 8.87 13.94
N GLU A 61 9.66 9.12 12.64
CA GLU A 61 10.43 10.19 12.02
C GLU A 61 9.66 11.53 12.11
N ARG A 62 9.97 12.35 13.13
CA ARG A 62 9.59 13.79 13.18
C ARG A 62 10.23 14.67 12.07
N GLY A 63 10.66 14.03 10.97
CA GLY A 63 11.27 14.61 9.78
C GLY A 63 11.29 13.61 8.61
N ALA A 64 10.36 12.64 8.60
CA ALA A 64 10.33 11.55 7.63
C ALA A 64 10.27 12.09 6.20
N LEU A 65 11.12 11.60 5.31
CA LEU A 65 11.13 12.04 3.91
C LEU A 65 9.82 11.76 3.17
N LYS A 66 8.91 10.92 3.72
CA LYS A 66 7.68 10.50 3.05
C LYS A 66 6.53 10.33 4.05
N PRO A 67 5.59 11.28 4.17
CA PRO A 67 4.36 11.07 4.94
C PRO A 67 3.60 9.87 4.34
N CYS A 68 3.08 8.98 5.20
CA CYS A 68 2.17 7.92 4.79
C CYS A 68 0.93 7.96 5.68
N LYS A 69 -0.23 8.08 5.06
CA LYS A 69 -1.52 8.19 5.75
C LYS A 69 -2.16 6.82 5.89
N VAL A 70 -2.18 6.04 4.80
CA VAL A 70 -2.81 4.72 4.78
C VAL A 70 -2.18 3.82 3.73
N VAL A 71 -2.00 2.54 4.09
CA VAL A 71 -1.71 1.47 3.13
C VAL A 71 -3.04 0.95 2.61
N ILE A 72 -3.22 0.95 1.29
CA ILE A 72 -4.49 0.58 0.64
C ILE A 72 -4.37 -0.67 -0.22
N GLY A 73 -3.16 -1.18 -0.45
CA GLY A 73 -2.98 -2.39 -1.24
C GLY A 73 -1.53 -2.88 -1.26
N TRP A 74 -1.32 -4.01 -1.93
CA TRP A 74 0.00 -4.56 -2.21
C TRP A 74 0.05 -5.19 -3.60
N SER A 75 1.25 -5.43 -4.10
CA SER A 75 1.44 -6.39 -5.19
C SER A 75 1.42 -7.81 -4.66
N GLU A 76 1.07 -8.78 -5.48
CA GLU A 76 1.35 -10.20 -5.25
C GLU A 76 1.54 -10.89 -6.60
N ARG A 77 1.88 -12.18 -6.59
CA ARG A 77 1.94 -12.99 -7.80
C ARG A 77 0.71 -13.89 -7.89
N ASP A 78 0.07 -13.90 -9.05
CA ASP A 78 -1.01 -14.85 -9.34
C ASP A 78 -0.47 -16.28 -9.57
N SER A 79 -1.36 -17.22 -9.86
CA SER A 79 -1.00 -18.62 -10.13
C SER A 79 -0.06 -18.81 -11.33
N ASP A 80 -0.06 -17.86 -12.26
CA ASP A 80 0.77 -17.88 -13.47
C ASP A 80 2.09 -17.12 -13.24
N GLY A 81 2.31 -16.61 -12.02
CA GLY A 81 3.50 -15.87 -11.62
C GLY A 81 3.51 -14.40 -12.03
N ASN A 82 2.42 -13.89 -12.60
CA ASN A 82 2.29 -12.48 -13.00
C ASN A 82 2.06 -11.60 -11.79
N LYS A 83 2.65 -10.40 -11.82
CA LYS A 83 2.43 -9.40 -10.77
C LYS A 83 1.03 -8.80 -10.90
N VAL A 84 0.21 -8.99 -9.88
CA VAL A 84 -1.13 -8.41 -9.75
C VAL A 84 -1.18 -7.45 -8.55
N TRP A 85 -2.13 -6.54 -8.57
CA TRP A 85 -2.33 -5.55 -7.49
C TRP A 85 -3.61 -5.85 -6.75
N VAL A 86 -3.50 -6.09 -5.44
CA VAL A 86 -4.64 -6.34 -4.56
C VAL A 86 -4.91 -5.10 -3.73
N MET A 87 -6.06 -4.50 -3.96
CA MET A 87 -6.53 -3.32 -3.26
C MET A 87 -7.50 -3.73 -2.14
N ASN A 88 -7.28 -3.23 -0.93
CA ASN A 88 -8.05 -3.52 0.29
C ASN A 88 -8.35 -5.03 0.44
N PRO A 89 -7.31 -5.86 0.66
CA PRO A 89 -7.48 -7.31 0.76
C PRO A 89 -8.51 -7.66 1.83
N LYS A 90 -9.37 -8.64 1.54
CA LYS A 90 -10.42 -9.11 2.46
C LYS A 90 -9.81 -9.77 3.70
N GLU A 91 -8.78 -10.59 3.50
CA GLU A 91 -8.12 -11.39 4.52
C GLU A 91 -6.92 -10.63 5.12
N LYS A 92 -7.18 -9.53 5.82
CA LYS A 92 -6.12 -8.61 6.30
C LYS A 92 -5.12 -9.23 7.29
N LEU A 93 -5.53 -10.30 7.98
CA LEU A 93 -4.74 -10.99 9.01
C LEU A 93 -4.01 -12.22 8.47
N GLN A 94 -4.33 -12.68 7.25
CA GLN A 94 -3.69 -13.86 6.70
C GLN A 94 -2.27 -13.49 6.22
N PRO A 95 -1.22 -14.09 6.80
CA PRO A 95 0.14 -13.83 6.36
C PRO A 95 0.39 -14.52 5.03
N ARG A 96 1.18 -13.86 4.18
CA ARG A 96 1.70 -14.43 2.93
C ARG A 96 3.21 -14.32 2.89
N VAL A 97 3.85 -15.12 2.04
CA VAL A 97 5.28 -14.97 1.74
C VAL A 97 5.52 -13.57 1.19
N TRP A 98 6.49 -12.85 1.75
CA TRP A 98 6.90 -11.53 1.29
C TRP A 98 8.29 -11.58 0.67
N THR A 99 8.46 -10.88 -0.44
CA THR A 99 9.72 -10.80 -1.17
C THR A 99 10.17 -9.35 -1.33
N GLU A 100 11.46 -9.13 -1.61
CA GLU A 100 11.98 -7.78 -1.85
C GLU A 100 11.42 -7.14 -3.13
N GLU A 101 10.82 -7.93 -4.02
CA GLU A 101 10.15 -7.46 -5.23
C GLU A 101 8.71 -7.00 -4.97
N ASP A 102 8.14 -7.35 -3.82
CA ASP A 102 6.81 -6.92 -3.44
C ASP A 102 6.79 -5.42 -3.14
N ARG A 103 5.65 -4.81 -3.45
CA ARG A 103 5.41 -3.38 -3.27
C ARG A 103 4.08 -3.18 -2.55
N ILE A 104 3.98 -2.06 -1.85
CA ILE A 104 2.75 -1.59 -1.23
C ILE A 104 2.20 -0.40 -2.00
N VAL A 105 0.89 -0.22 -1.94
CA VAL A 105 0.20 0.96 -2.44
C VAL A 105 -0.22 1.80 -1.25
N VAL A 106 0.21 3.05 -1.23
CA VAL A 106 0.02 3.98 -0.12
C VAL A 106 -0.65 5.25 -0.58
N ILE A 107 -1.43 5.85 0.31
CA ILE A 107 -1.89 7.24 0.19
C ILE A 107 -1.05 8.10 1.13
N LYS A 108 -0.57 9.22 0.61
CA LYS A 108 0.23 10.22 1.31
C LYS A 108 -0.48 11.57 1.29
N ASP A 109 -0.30 12.34 2.36
CA ASP A 109 -0.62 13.77 2.33
C ASP A 109 0.46 14.51 1.52
N VAL A 110 0.09 15.57 0.77
CA VAL A 110 1.07 16.46 0.09
C VAL A 110 1.82 17.34 1.06
#